data_AF-A0A1F9NX16-F1
#
_entry.id   AF-A0A1F9NX16-F1
#
_cell.length_a   1.000
_cell.length_b   1.000
_cell.length_c   1.000
_cell.angle_alpha   90.00
_cell.angle_beta   90.00
_cell.angle_gamma   90.00
#
_symmetry.space_group_name_H-M   'P 1'
#
loop_
_entity.id
_entity.type
_entity.pdbx_description
1 polymer ?
#
loop_
_entity_poly.entity_id
_entity_poly.type
_entity_poly.pdbx_seq_one_letter_code
_entity_poly.pdbx_strand_id
1 'polypeptide(L)'
;MPPLRERRDDIPLLAKHFLSHYCGKYGKREMLLTGDAMAALTAHEWRGNVRELRNLMERCALLATGVEVARAGLLAVWKGSGSPEGGETGPALDIRVPVSPERPDLKAAVRELERQLIRIALERTGGSRPKAAELLGISHPTLLYKAKEFGIEGG
;
A
#
# COMPACT_ATOMS: atom_id res chain seq x y z
N MET A 1 8.33 -1.15 22.70
CA MET A 1 7.02 -1.72 23.11
C MET A 1 6.99 -3.19 22.80
N PRO A 2 6.43 -4.04 23.67
CA PRO A 2 6.32 -5.48 23.42
C PRO A 2 5.50 -5.78 22.15
N PRO A 3 5.81 -6.88 21.44
CA PRO A 3 5.13 -7.28 20.22
C PRO A 3 3.70 -7.77 20.49
N LEU A 4 2.79 -7.53 19.55
CA LEU A 4 1.37 -7.88 19.67
C LEU A 4 1.13 -9.36 19.94
N ARG A 5 2.04 -10.23 19.49
CA ARG A 5 2.01 -11.68 19.75
C ARG A 5 2.10 -12.06 21.22
N GLU A 6 2.72 -11.21 22.05
CA GLU A 6 2.83 -11.36 23.50
C GLU A 6 1.63 -10.74 24.23
N ARG A 7 0.71 -10.10 23.48
CA ARG A 7 -0.44 -9.34 23.99
C ARG A 7 -1.72 -9.68 23.21
N ARG A 8 -1.97 -10.97 23.02
CA ARG A 8 -3.05 -11.42 22.12
C ARG A 8 -4.43 -10.96 22.59
N ASP A 9 -4.60 -10.74 23.89
CA ASP A 9 -5.84 -10.24 24.49
C ASP A 9 -6.19 -8.80 24.06
N ASP A 10 -5.20 -8.01 23.60
CA ASP A 10 -5.42 -6.65 23.11
C ASP A 10 -5.91 -6.62 21.65
N ILE A 11 -5.71 -7.71 20.90
CA ILE A 11 -6.05 -7.79 19.45
C ILE A 11 -7.52 -7.45 19.19
N PRO A 12 -8.51 -8.03 19.91
CA PRO A 12 -9.92 -7.75 19.63
C PRO A 12 -10.31 -6.29 19.84
N LEU A 13 -9.76 -5.65 20.88
CA LEU A 13 -10.03 -4.25 21.19
C LEU A 13 -9.41 -3.34 20.12
N LEU A 14 -8.13 -3.59 19.77
CA LEU A 14 -7.41 -2.81 18.78
C LEU A 14 -8.02 -2.96 17.38
N ALA A 15 -8.40 -4.18 16.99
CA ALA A 15 -9.02 -4.45 15.69
C ALA A 15 -10.33 -3.68 15.52
N LYS A 16 -11.22 -3.74 16.54
CA LYS A 16 -12.48 -2.98 16.55
C LYS A 16 -12.24 -1.48 16.48
N HIS A 17 -11.31 -0.98 17.29
CA HIS A 17 -10.98 0.44 17.32
C HIS A 17 -10.48 0.96 15.97
N PHE A 18 -9.49 0.28 15.35
CA PHE A 18 -8.98 0.70 14.05
C PHE A 18 -10.05 0.59 12.96
N LEU A 19 -10.84 -0.49 12.93
CA LEU A 19 -11.88 -0.66 11.92
C LEU A 19 -12.92 0.47 12.01
N SER A 20 -13.42 0.77 13.21
CA SER A 20 -14.37 1.87 13.43
C SER A 20 -13.77 3.24 13.04
N HIS A 21 -12.53 3.51 13.44
CA HIS A 21 -11.80 4.72 13.07
C HIS A 21 -11.71 4.92 11.55
N TYR A 22 -11.34 3.87 10.81
CA TYR A 22 -11.20 3.95 9.35
C TYR A 22 -12.55 3.98 8.62
N CYS A 23 -13.58 3.29 9.12
CA CYS A 23 -14.94 3.45 8.61
C CYS A 23 -15.38 4.92 8.70
N GLY A 24 -15.18 5.55 9.86
CA GLY A 24 -15.47 6.98 10.05
C GLY A 24 -14.64 7.89 9.12
N LYS A 25 -13.33 7.65 9.02
CA LYS A 25 -12.42 8.40 8.14
C LYS A 25 -12.85 8.36 6.67
N TYR A 26 -13.41 7.24 6.19
CA TYR A 26 -13.87 7.06 4.81
C TYR A 26 -15.36 7.34 4.62
N GLY A 27 -16.07 7.81 5.64
CA GLY A 27 -17.52 8.07 5.56
C GLY A 27 -18.36 6.81 5.32
N LYS A 28 -17.85 5.63 5.67
CA LYS A 28 -18.59 4.37 5.57
C LYS A 28 -19.34 4.07 6.86
N ARG A 29 -20.42 3.29 6.73
CA ARG A 29 -21.11 2.71 7.89
C ARG A 29 -20.11 1.85 8.69
N GLU A 30 -20.31 1.83 10.00
CA GLU A 30 -19.49 1.01 10.88
C GLU A 30 -19.60 -0.47 10.48
N MET A 31 -18.45 -1.12 10.39
CA MET A 31 -18.34 -2.53 10.03
C MET A 31 -18.01 -3.36 11.26
N LEU A 32 -18.57 -4.57 11.31
CA LEU A 32 -18.34 -5.53 12.38
C LEU A 32 -17.47 -6.70 11.91
N LEU A 33 -16.57 -7.16 12.76
CA LEU A 33 -15.81 -8.39 12.52
C LEU A 33 -16.63 -9.58 12.99
N THR A 34 -16.86 -10.56 12.11
CA THR A 34 -17.46 -11.84 12.49
C THR A 34 -16.60 -12.60 13.51
N GLY A 35 -17.19 -13.51 14.28
CA GLY A 35 -16.46 -14.34 15.25
C GLY A 35 -15.28 -15.09 14.62
N ASP A 36 -15.49 -15.67 13.44
CA ASP A 36 -14.45 -16.40 12.71
C ASP A 36 -13.33 -15.48 12.19
N ALA A 37 -13.67 -14.24 11.80
CA ALA A 37 -12.66 -13.24 11.43
C ALA A 37 -11.81 -12.85 12.66
N MET A 38 -12.45 -12.66 13.82
CA MET A 38 -11.76 -12.34 15.06
C MET A 38 -10.86 -13.49 15.54
N ALA A 39 -11.31 -14.73 15.42
CA ALA A 39 -10.50 -15.91 15.72
C ALA A 39 -9.25 -15.98 14.81
N ALA A 40 -9.41 -15.69 13.52
CA ALA A 40 -8.29 -15.63 12.59
C ALA A 40 -7.28 -14.52 12.93
N LEU A 41 -7.76 -13.33 13.34
CA LEU A 41 -6.89 -12.25 13.81
C LEU A 41 -6.11 -12.64 15.07
N THR A 42 -6.77 -13.32 16.02
CA THR A 42 -6.17 -13.69 17.31
C THR A 42 -5.14 -14.82 17.16
N ALA A 43 -5.34 -15.72 16.19
CA ALA A 43 -4.44 -16.82 15.90
C ALA A 43 -3.17 -16.40 15.13
N HIS A 44 -3.13 -15.19 14.56
CA HIS A 44 -2.03 -14.73 13.73
C HIS A 44 -0.78 -14.34 14.55
N GLU A 45 0.41 -14.50 13.97
CA GLU A 45 1.70 -14.23 14.64
C GLU A 45 2.04 -12.74 14.77
N TRP A 46 1.37 -11.87 14.00
CA TRP A 46 1.58 -10.42 13.97
C TRP A 46 3.06 -10.00 13.96
N ARG A 47 3.81 -10.50 12.98
CA ARG A 47 5.24 -10.18 12.83
C ARG A 47 5.47 -8.68 12.66
N GLY A 48 4.53 -7.97 12.03
CA GLY A 48 4.52 -6.51 11.92
C GLY A 48 3.83 -5.78 13.08
N ASN A 49 3.51 -6.47 14.17
CA ASN A 49 2.96 -5.92 15.41
C ASN A 49 1.64 -5.12 15.18
N VAL A 50 1.36 -4.10 15.99
CA VAL A 50 0.18 -3.22 15.89
C VAL A 50 0.02 -2.58 14.50
N ARG A 51 1.13 -2.34 13.79
CA ARG A 51 1.09 -1.69 12.46
C ARG A 51 0.44 -2.58 11.42
N GLU A 52 0.75 -3.87 11.44
CA GLU A 52 0.16 -4.85 10.54
C GLU A 52 -1.35 -4.94 10.75
N LEU A 53 -1.79 -5.03 12.02
CA LEU A 53 -3.21 -5.04 12.37
C LEU A 53 -3.91 -3.76 11.88
N ARG A 54 -3.31 -2.59 12.12
CA ARG A 54 -3.86 -1.31 11.66
C ARG A 54 -4.04 -1.28 10.14
N ASN A 55 -3.01 -1.66 9.39
CA ASN A 55 -3.05 -1.66 7.91
C ASN A 55 -4.12 -2.61 7.38
N LEU A 56 -4.26 -3.80 7.99
CA LEU A 56 -5.29 -4.75 7.61
C LEU A 56 -6.68 -4.18 7.85
N MET A 57 -6.91 -3.51 9.00
CA MET A 57 -8.20 -2.87 9.30
C MET A 57 -8.51 -1.70 8.38
N GLU A 58 -7.53 -0.86 8.03
CA GLU A 58 -7.69 0.22 7.04
C GLU A 58 -8.13 -0.32 5.68
N ARG A 59 -7.47 -1.38 5.21
CA ARG A 59 -7.83 -2.04 3.95
C ARG A 59 -9.20 -2.71 4.00
N CYS A 60 -9.57 -3.32 5.13
CA CYS A 60 -10.92 -3.86 5.31
C CYS A 60 -11.96 -2.74 5.20
N ALA A 61 -11.75 -1.62 5.90
CA ALA A 61 -12.63 -0.46 5.77
C ALA A 61 -12.70 0.06 4.33
N LEU A 62 -11.59 0.08 3.59
CA LEU A 62 -11.55 0.56 2.20
C LEU A 62 -12.24 -0.39 1.21
N LEU A 63 -11.98 -1.69 1.29
CA LEU A 63 -12.31 -2.68 0.26
C LEU A 63 -13.54 -3.53 0.58
N ALA A 64 -13.87 -3.73 1.85
CA ALA A 64 -15.03 -4.54 2.21
C ALA A 64 -16.32 -3.86 1.75
N THR A 65 -17.22 -4.68 1.21
CA THR A 65 -18.56 -4.31 0.82
C THR A 65 -19.54 -4.90 1.83
N GLY A 66 -20.37 -4.04 2.44
CA GLY A 66 -21.34 -4.44 3.47
C GLY A 66 -20.99 -3.96 4.87
N VAL A 67 -21.72 -4.48 5.85
CA VAL A 67 -21.63 -4.11 7.28
C VAL A 67 -20.83 -5.12 8.11
N GLU A 68 -20.43 -6.25 7.51
CA GLU A 68 -19.70 -7.30 8.19
C GLU A 68 -18.46 -7.73 7.40
N VAL A 69 -17.35 -7.91 8.12
CA VAL A 69 -16.11 -8.46 7.61
C VAL A 69 -16.03 -9.93 8.05
N ALA A 70 -16.45 -10.81 7.14
CA ALA A 70 -16.34 -12.26 7.30
C ALA A 70 -14.89 -12.73 7.14
N ARG A 71 -14.56 -13.92 7.68
CA ARG A 71 -13.21 -14.52 7.54
C ARG A 71 -12.72 -14.57 6.09
N ALA A 72 -13.59 -14.94 5.14
CA ALA A 72 -13.22 -14.99 3.73
C ALA A 72 -12.84 -13.60 3.18
N GLY A 73 -13.62 -12.56 3.52
CA GLY A 73 -13.33 -11.18 3.13
C GLY A 73 -12.04 -10.67 3.78
N LEU A 74 -11.84 -10.96 5.06
CA LEU A 74 -10.60 -10.65 5.77
C LEU A 74 -9.39 -11.29 5.08
N LEU A 75 -9.44 -12.59 4.77
CA LEU A 75 -8.36 -13.31 4.12
C LEU A 75 -8.10 -12.84 2.69
N ALA A 76 -9.13 -12.40 1.95
CA ALA A 76 -8.95 -11.82 0.63
C ALA A 76 -8.13 -10.52 0.70
N VAL A 77 -8.45 -9.65 1.66
CA VAL A 77 -7.71 -8.42 1.91
C VAL A 77 -6.29 -8.71 2.42
N TRP A 78 -6.14 -9.75 3.24
CA TRP A 78 -4.87 -10.19 3.81
C TRP A 78 -3.93 -10.85 2.78
N LYS A 79 -4.45 -11.66 1.86
CA LYS A 79 -3.64 -12.24 0.76
C LYS A 79 -3.26 -11.19 -0.28
N GLY A 80 -4.08 -10.15 -0.44
CA GLY A 80 -3.73 -8.96 -1.22
C GLY A 80 -2.68 -8.05 -0.55
N SER A 81 -2.29 -8.32 0.70
CA SER A 81 -1.03 -7.86 1.28
C SER A 81 0.00 -8.97 1.11
N GLY A 82 0.72 -8.97 -0.01
CA GLY A 82 1.95 -9.73 -0.12
C GLY A 82 2.80 -9.47 1.13
N SER A 83 3.35 -10.54 1.70
CA SER A 83 4.12 -10.58 2.94
C SER A 83 4.95 -9.32 3.19
N PRO A 84 4.78 -8.62 4.32
CA PRO A 84 5.61 -7.48 4.64
C PRO A 84 6.88 -7.99 5.34
N GLU A 85 7.91 -8.27 4.56
CA GLU A 85 9.26 -8.02 5.08
C GLU A 85 9.41 -6.51 5.26
N GLY A 86 10.05 -6.12 6.36
CA GLY A 86 9.89 -4.82 6.99
C GLY A 86 10.09 -3.60 6.10
N GLY A 87 9.28 -2.57 6.33
CA GLY A 87 9.48 -1.25 5.74
C GLY A 87 8.19 -0.47 5.64
N GLU A 88 8.20 0.77 6.11
CA GLU A 88 7.07 1.68 6.13
C GLU A 88 6.65 2.11 4.72
N THR A 89 5.35 2.38 4.49
CA THR A 89 4.79 3.56 3.76
C THR A 89 3.42 3.26 3.16
N GLY A 90 2.38 3.97 3.62
CA GLY A 90 1.12 4.27 2.92
C GLY A 90 0.50 3.20 1.98
N PRO A 91 -0.36 3.60 1.04
CA PRO A 91 -0.60 2.78 -0.15
C PRO A 91 0.71 2.72 -0.95
N ALA A 92 1.37 1.57 -0.90
CA ALA A 92 2.56 1.30 -1.70
C ALA A 92 2.19 1.23 -3.19
N LEU A 93 2.97 1.92 -4.02
CA LEU A 93 2.87 1.83 -5.46
C LEU A 93 3.61 0.57 -5.93
N ASP A 94 2.89 -0.45 -6.40
CA ASP A 94 3.48 -1.68 -6.95
C ASP A 94 3.89 -1.45 -8.41
N ILE A 95 5.17 -1.15 -8.62
CA ILE A 95 5.77 -0.99 -9.95
C ILE A 95 6.44 -2.30 -10.36
N ARG A 96 5.99 -2.88 -11.47
CA ARG A 96 6.58 -4.09 -12.06
C ARG A 96 7.55 -3.72 -13.18
N VAL A 97 8.81 -4.07 -12.98
CA VAL A 97 9.87 -3.93 -13.98
C VAL A 97 10.22 -5.33 -14.50
N PRO A 98 9.91 -5.68 -15.76
CA PRO A 98 10.31 -6.95 -16.33
C PRO A 98 11.83 -6.98 -16.52
N VAL A 99 12.49 -7.99 -15.95
CA VAL A 99 13.93 -8.24 -16.11
C VAL A 99 14.11 -9.64 -16.64
N SER A 100 14.93 -9.80 -17.68
CA SER A 100 15.23 -11.13 -18.21
C SER A 100 16.10 -11.91 -17.21
N PRO A 101 15.71 -13.14 -16.81
CA PRO A 101 16.48 -13.93 -15.86
C PRO A 101 17.80 -14.44 -16.46
N GLU A 102 17.89 -14.56 -17.78
CA GLU A 102 19.08 -15.08 -18.49
C GLU A 102 20.17 -14.01 -18.62
N ARG A 103 19.76 -12.74 -18.69
CA ARG A 103 20.65 -11.57 -18.82
C ARG A 103 20.05 -10.39 -18.06
N PRO A 104 20.19 -10.36 -16.73
CA PRO A 104 19.70 -9.23 -15.94
C PRO A 104 20.52 -7.98 -16.24
N ASP A 105 19.86 -6.94 -16.75
CA ASP A 105 20.44 -5.61 -16.97
C ASP A 105 19.83 -4.62 -15.98
N LEU A 106 20.61 -4.30 -14.94
CA LEU A 106 20.22 -3.34 -13.91
C LEU A 106 19.98 -1.95 -14.51
N LYS A 107 20.77 -1.52 -15.49
CA LYS A 107 20.64 -0.19 -16.10
C LYS A 107 19.35 -0.09 -16.89
N ALA A 108 18.96 -1.15 -17.60
CA ALA A 108 17.67 -1.21 -18.28
C ALA A 108 16.50 -1.20 -17.28
N ALA A 109 16.62 -1.96 -16.18
CA ALA A 109 15.60 -2.02 -15.14
C ALA A 109 15.38 -0.65 -14.45
N VAL A 110 16.46 0.03 -14.09
CA VAL A 110 16.40 1.39 -13.50
C VAL A 110 15.76 2.37 -14.49
N ARG A 111 16.12 2.31 -15.78
CA ARG A 111 15.50 3.15 -16.81
C ARG A 111 13.99 2.93 -16.96
N GLU A 112 13.54 1.68 -16.88
CA GLU A 112 12.10 1.36 -16.88
C GLU A 112 11.39 1.96 -15.66
N LEU A 113 11.96 1.77 -14.47
CA LEU A 113 11.43 2.32 -13.24
C LEU A 113 11.34 3.85 -13.30
N GLU A 114 12.41 4.52 -13.71
CA GLU A 114 12.44 5.98 -13.88
C GLU A 114 11.37 6.47 -14.84
N ARG A 115 11.20 5.82 -15.99
CA ARG A 115 10.18 6.17 -16.98
C ARG A 115 8.77 6.07 -16.40
N GLN A 116 8.48 5.00 -15.66
CA GLN A 116 7.16 4.83 -15.03
C GLN A 116 6.90 5.87 -13.94
N LEU A 117 7.88 6.14 -13.08
CA LEU A 117 7.75 7.16 -12.03
C LEU A 117 7.52 8.57 -12.62
N ILE A 118 8.23 8.92 -13.69
CA ILE A 118 8.05 10.21 -14.39
C ILE A 118 6.63 10.33 -14.96
N ARG A 119 6.12 9.26 -15.58
CA ARG A 119 4.74 9.25 -16.11
C ARG A 119 3.71 9.47 -14.99
N ILE A 120 3.83 8.73 -13.90
CA ILE A 120 2.91 8.83 -12.75
C ILE A 120 2.96 10.22 -12.13
N ALA A 121 4.15 10.82 -12.02
CA ALA A 121 4.29 12.17 -11.50
C ALA A 121 3.61 13.21 -12.40
N LEU A 122 3.78 13.10 -13.73
CA LEU A 122 3.13 14.00 -14.68
C LEU A 122 1.61 13.85 -14.68
N GLU A 123 1.09 12.63 -14.60
CA GLU A 123 -0.35 12.38 -14.50
C GLU A 123 -0.95 13.01 -13.23
N ARG A 124 -0.28 12.84 -12.09
CA ARG A 124 -0.72 13.42 -10.80
C ARG A 124 -0.69 14.94 -10.77
N THR A 125 0.18 15.57 -11.55
CA THR A 125 0.34 17.03 -11.60
C THR A 125 -0.38 17.67 -12.79
N GLY A 126 -1.16 16.91 -13.56
CA GLY A 126 -1.86 17.41 -14.74
C GLY A 126 -0.91 17.92 -15.83
N GLY A 127 0.25 17.28 -15.99
CA GLY A 127 1.27 17.65 -16.98
C GLY A 127 2.22 18.77 -16.53
N SER A 128 2.09 19.30 -15.31
CA SER A 128 2.98 20.34 -14.80
C SER A 128 4.38 19.77 -14.51
N ARG A 129 5.32 20.03 -15.41
CA ARG A 129 6.72 19.58 -15.32
C ARG A 129 7.47 20.08 -14.07
N PRO A 130 7.33 21.35 -13.63
CA PRO A 130 7.95 21.81 -12.39
C PRO A 130 7.41 21.07 -11.15
N LYS A 131 6.09 20.92 -11.05
CA LYS A 131 5.45 20.20 -9.93
C LYS A 131 5.78 18.71 -9.94
N ALA A 132 5.91 18.09 -11.11
CA ALA A 132 6.31 16.69 -11.23
C ALA A 132 7.75 16.46 -10.76
N ALA A 133 8.65 17.42 -11.03
CA ALA A 133 10.04 17.34 -10.59
C ALA A 133 10.14 17.44 -9.07
N GLU A 134 9.40 18.37 -8.47
CA GLU A 134 9.25 18.50 -7.03
C GLU A 134 8.69 17.23 -6.38
N LEU A 135 7.62 16.66 -6.95
CA LEU A 135 7.00 15.42 -6.47
C LEU A 135 7.96 14.23 -6.51
N LEU A 136 8.86 14.19 -7.49
CA LEU A 136 9.90 13.15 -7.63
C LEU A 136 11.17 13.44 -6.85
N GLY A 137 11.31 14.62 -6.23
CA GLY A 137 12.51 15.03 -5.52
C GLY A 137 13.74 15.22 -6.41
N ILE A 138 13.54 15.54 -7.70
CA ILE A 138 14.63 15.78 -8.67
C ILE A 138 14.61 17.22 -9.19
N SER A 139 15.71 17.66 -9.77
CA SER A 139 15.77 18.98 -10.39
C SER A 139 14.87 19.06 -11.64
N HIS A 140 14.27 20.22 -11.90
CA HIS A 140 13.47 20.44 -13.10
C HIS A 140 14.25 20.15 -14.41
N PRO A 141 15.52 20.58 -14.57
CA PRO A 141 16.34 20.19 -15.73
C PRO A 141 16.52 18.67 -15.88
N THR A 142 16.71 17.94 -14.77
CA THR A 142 16.82 16.47 -14.79
C THR A 142 15.53 15.82 -15.28
N LEU A 143 14.38 16.32 -14.82
CA LEU A 143 13.09 15.83 -15.29
C LEU A 143 12.91 16.07 -16.79
N LEU A 144 13.24 17.26 -17.30
CA LEU A 144 13.14 17.58 -18.73
C LEU A 144 14.03 16.67 -19.58
N TYR A 145 15.28 16.47 -19.17
CA TYR A 145 16.21 15.58 -19.84
C TYR A 145 15.68 14.15 -19.92
N LYS A 146 15.23 13.60 -18.78
CA LYS A 146 14.70 12.23 -18.70
C LYS A 146 13.37 12.07 -19.44
N ALA A 147 12.45 13.02 -19.34
CA ALA A 147 11.18 12.99 -20.07
C ALA A 147 11.41 12.96 -21.59
N LYS A 148 12.40 13.71 -22.09
CA LYS A 148 12.82 13.69 -23.49
C LYS A 148 13.49 12.36 -23.87
N GLU A 149 14.39 11.84 -23.04
CA GLU A 149 15.04 10.53 -23.26
C GLU A 149 14.00 9.40 -23.39
N PHE A 150 12.90 9.50 -22.66
CA PHE A 150 11.83 8.49 -22.64
C PHE A 150 10.68 8.76 -23.60
N GLY A 151 10.73 9.82 -24.42
CA GLY A 151 9.65 10.18 -25.34
C GLY A 151 8.33 10.53 -24.65
N ILE A 152 8.38 10.97 -23.40
CA ILE A 152 7.21 11.43 -22.65
C ILE A 152 7.03 12.92 -22.94
N GLU A 153 6.60 13.23 -24.17
CA GLU A 153 6.14 14.57 -24.54
C GLU A 153 4.62 14.60 -24.35
N GLY A 154 4.17 15.25 -23.27
CA GLY A 154 2.75 15.51 -23.05
C GLY A 154 2.18 16.31 -24.23
N GLY A 155 1.00 15.87 -24.70
CA GLY A 155 0.21 16.58 -25.72
C GLY A 155 -0.31 17.94 -25.25
#